data_AF-A0A286RYC3-F1
#
_entry.id   AF-A0A286RYC3-F1
#
_cell.length_a   1.000
_cell.length_b   1.000
_cell.length_c   1.000
_cell.angle_alpha   90.00
_cell.angle_beta   90.00
_cell.angle_gamma   90.00
#
_symmetry.space_group_name_H-M   'P 1'
#
loop_
_entity.id
_entity.type
_entity.pdbx_description
1 polymer ?
#
loop_
_entity_poly.entity_id
_entity_poly.type
_entity_poly.pdbx_seq_one_letter_code
_entity_poly.pdbx_strand_id
1 'polypeptide(L)' 'HTSYGTLLALVLSEAKPERAKELAKRGYELGESRVICGY' A
#
# COMPACT_ATOMS: atom_id res chain seq x y z
N HIS A 1 -0.26 -9.44 -5.93
CA HIS A 1 -1.12 -8.37 -5.37
C HIS A 1 -0.33 -7.38 -4.51
N THR A 2 0.49 -7.86 -3.57
CA THR A 2 1.27 -7.00 -2.67
C THR A 2 2.24 -6.06 -3.40
N SER A 3 3.08 -6.55 -4.31
CA SER A 3 4.06 -5.70 -5.02
C SER A 3 3.42 -4.54 -5.80
N TYR A 4 2.26 -4.78 -6.42
CA TYR A 4 1.50 -3.72 -7.10
C TYR A 4 0.90 -2.72 -6.10
N GLY A 5 0.33 -3.20 -4.98
CA GLY A 5 -0.18 -2.33 -3.92
C GLY A 5 0.89 -1.46 -3.28
N THR A 6 2.10 -2.01 -3.09
CA THR A 6 3.26 -1.26 -2.60
C THR A 6 3.72 -0.23 -3.62
N LEU A 7 3.86 -0.60 -4.90
CA LEU A 7 4.24 0.34 -5.96
C LEU A 7 3.24 1.51 -6.05
N LEU A 8 1.95 1.21 -6.04
CA LEU A 8 0.90 2.23 -6.11
C LEU A 8 0.93 3.14 -4.88
N ALA A 9 1.14 2.60 -3.67
CA ALA A 9 1.26 3.39 -2.46
C ALA A 9 2.47 4.35 -2.51
N LEU A 10 3.59 3.92 -3.08
CA LEU A 10 4.78 4.76 -3.24
C LEU A 10 4.54 5.87 -4.27
N VAL A 11 4.04 5.54 -5.46
CA VAL A 11 3.74 6.53 -6.50
C VAL A 11 2.73 7.57 -6.01
N LEU A 12 1.69 7.16 -5.29
CA LEU A 12 0.71 8.09 -4.71
C LEU A 12 1.30 8.92 -3.56
N SER A 13 2.27 8.38 -2.82
CA SER A 13 2.97 9.13 -1.76
C SER A 13 3.85 10.22 -2.34
N GLU A 14 4.51 9.97 -3.47
CA GLU A 14 5.26 11.00 -4.20
C GLU A 14 4.32 12.06 -4.82
N ALA A 15 3.16 11.64 -5.32
CA ALA A 15 2.15 12.57 -5.86
C ALA A 15 1.46 13.41 -4.78
N LYS A 16 1.32 12.88 -3.55
CA LYS A 16 0.64 13.53 -2.43
C LYS A 16 1.37 13.31 -1.10
N PRO A 17 2.51 13.99 -0.90
CA PRO A 17 3.42 13.74 0.23
C PRO A 17 2.78 14.00 1.60
N GLU A 18 1.82 14.91 1.70
CA GLU A 18 1.09 15.18 2.94
C GLU A 18 0.25 13.98 3.43
N ARG A 19 -0.04 13.01 2.56
CA ARG A 19 -0.74 11.76 2.89
C ARG A 19 0.15 10.53 2.85
N ALA A 20 1.47 10.67 2.68
CA ALA A 20 2.40 9.56 2.50
C ALA A 20 2.30 8.50 3.62
N LYS A 21 2.12 8.93 4.89
CA LYS A 21 1.99 8.00 6.03
C LYS A 21 0.72 7.14 5.95
N GLU A 22 -0.40 7.73 5.54
CA GLU A 22 -1.67 7.01 5.37
C GLU A 22 -1.58 6.04 4.19
N LEU A 23 -0.97 6.48 3.09
CA LEU A 23 -0.81 5.69 1.87
C LEU A 23 0.15 4.50 2.09
N ALA A 24 1.24 4.71 2.81
CA ALA A 24 2.16 3.64 3.20
C ALA A 24 1.46 2.59 4.08
N LYS A 25 0.67 3.02 5.07
CA LYS A 25 -0.15 2.13 5.90
C LYS A 25 -1.12 1.31 5.05
N ARG A 26 -1.77 1.95 4.07
CA ARG A 26 -2.72 1.27 3.20
C ARG A 26 -2.06 0.21 2.30
N GLY A 27 -0.87 0.50 1.79
CA GLY A 27 -0.07 -0.47 1.02
C GLY A 27 0.28 -1.71 1.84
N TYR A 28 0.60 -1.52 3.13
CA TYR A 28 0.88 -2.62 4.06
C TYR A 28 -0.37 -3.48 4.36
N GLU A 29 -1.48 -2.85 4.72
CA GLU A 29 -2.76 -3.54 5.00
C GLU A 29 -3.25 -4.36 3.81
N LEU A 30 -2.97 -3.91 2.58
CA LEU A 30 -3.32 -4.65 1.37
C LEU A 30 -2.51 -5.95 1.27
N GLY A 31 -1.26 -5.95 1.73
CA GLY A 31 -0.44 -7.16 1.87
C GLY A 31 -0.97 -8.10 2.95
N GLU A 32 -1.31 -7.58 4.13
CA GLU A 32 -1.90 -8.40 5.21
C GLU A 32 -3.24 -9.02 4.80
N SER A 33 -4.06 -8.28 4.05
CA SER A 33 -5.33 -8.79 3.52
C SER A 33 -5.13 -10.04 2.66
N ARG A 34 -4.00 -10.14 1.95
CA ARG A 34 -3.66 -11.32 1.14
C ARG A 34 -3.28 -12.53 1.98
N VAL A 35 -2.55 -12.30 3.06
CA VAL A 35 -2.23 -13.34 4.06
C VAL A 35 -3.52 -13.88 4.68
N ILE A 36 -4.42 -13.00 5.11
CA ILE A 36 -5.72 -13.38 5.69
C ILE A 36 -6.59 -14.12 4.67
N CYS A 37 -6.61 -13.65 3.43
CA CYS A 37 -7.39 -14.29 2.35
C CYS A 37 -6.81 -15.65 1.91
N GLY A 38 -5.58 -15.98 2.31
CA GLY A 38 -4.89 -17.23 1.96
C GLY A 38 -4.32 -17.26 0.53
N TYR A 39 -4.05 -16.10 -0.08
CA TYR A 39 -3.56 -15.97 -1.45
C TYR A 39 -2.43 -14.96 -1.64
#